data_AF-A0A0F9GKF2-F1
#
_entry.id   AF-A0A0F9GKF2-F1
#
_cell.length_a   1.000
_cell.length_b   1.000
_cell.length_c   1.000
_cell.angle_alpha   90.00
_cell.angle_beta   90.00
_cell.angle_gamma   90.00
#
_symmetry.space_group_name_H-M   'P 1'
#
loop_
_entity.id
_entity.type
_entity.pdbx_description
1 polymer ?
#
loop_
_entity_poly.entity_id
_entity_poly.type
_entity_poly.pdbx_seq_one_letter_code
_entity_poly.pdbx_strand_id
1 'polypeptide(L)'
;MLCSELTLVNEVPGVARIMPLLCRCWTCENCNPMRKARLVKECLEGTPNTFITLTANRKVGLTPEYRARLLVNAWRIIRRRAKKLYHYKQIPFMAVFEATKNGEPHLHILCRVKWIGQPWLSRQMQSIMSSPIVDIRRIKNPNKMANYVAKYVGKDPHHFKGTKRYWRSLDYLAPEPPFEGRKPAYDVW
;
A
#
# COMPACT_ATOMS: atom_id res chain seq x y z
N MET A 1 -6.62 -27.61 6.84
CA MET A 1 -6.02 -26.78 5.76
C MET A 1 -4.54 -27.08 5.77
N LEU A 2 -3.98 -27.55 4.65
CA LEU A 2 -2.66 -28.21 4.50
C LEU A 2 -1.44 -27.28 4.64
N CYS A 3 -1.54 -26.17 5.38
CA CYS A 3 -0.44 -25.22 5.46
C CYS A 3 0.76 -25.85 6.16
N SER A 4 1.93 -25.75 5.53
CA SER A 4 3.20 -26.34 5.97
C SER A 4 3.31 -27.86 5.75
N GLU A 5 2.34 -28.49 5.09
CA GLU A 5 2.54 -29.85 4.57
C GLU A 5 3.57 -29.84 3.45
N LEU A 6 4.39 -30.88 3.40
CA LEU A 6 5.45 -31.01 2.42
C LEU A 6 4.91 -31.74 1.19
N THR A 7 5.21 -31.21 0.00
CA THR A 7 4.93 -31.89 -1.27
C THR A 7 6.22 -32.11 -2.04
N LEU A 8 6.35 -33.30 -2.62
CA LEU A 8 7.44 -33.64 -3.53
C LEU A 8 7.15 -33.00 -4.89
N VAL A 9 8.02 -32.08 -5.33
CA VAL A 9 7.79 -31.28 -6.55
C VAL A 9 8.65 -31.76 -7.71
N ASN A 10 9.75 -32.45 -7.41
CA ASN A 10 10.58 -33.10 -8.41
C ASN A 10 11.39 -34.22 -7.76
N GLU A 11 11.53 -35.33 -8.46
CA GLU A 11 12.36 -36.46 -8.07
C GLU A 11 13.26 -36.83 -9.24
N VAL A 12 14.55 -36.62 -9.06
CA VAL A 12 15.61 -37.09 -9.95
C VAL A 12 16.43 -38.10 -9.13
N PRO A 13 16.98 -39.19 -9.71
CA PRO A 13 17.79 -40.13 -8.95
C PRO A 13 18.87 -39.42 -8.10
N GLY A 14 18.80 -39.60 -6.77
CA GLY A 14 19.72 -38.98 -5.81
C GLY A 14 19.36 -37.57 -5.34
N VAL A 15 18.33 -36.91 -5.90
CA VAL A 15 17.89 -35.56 -5.49
C VAL A 15 16.37 -35.44 -5.49
N ALA A 16 15.79 -35.23 -4.29
CA ALA A 16 14.38 -34.87 -4.13
C ALA A 16 14.25 -33.38 -3.81
N ARG A 17 13.35 -32.67 -4.50
CA ARG A 17 12.95 -31.30 -4.15
C ARG A 17 11.61 -31.34 -3.42
N ILE A 18 11.65 -31.01 -2.15
CA ILE A 18 10.48 -30.92 -1.28
C ILE A 18 10.18 -29.44 -1.03
N MET A 19 8.92 -29.04 -1.21
CA MET A 19 8.48 -27.67 -0.93
C MET A 19 7.29 -27.68 0.04
N PRO A 20 7.22 -26.72 0.98
CA PRO A 20 6.05 -26.57 1.82
C PRO A 20 4.87 -25.99 1.01
N LEU A 21 3.69 -26.60 1.18
CA LEU A 21 2.43 -26.07 0.72
C LEU A 21 2.05 -24.88 1.61
N LEU A 22 2.05 -23.69 1.03
CA LEU A 22 1.66 -22.46 1.72
C LEU A 22 0.23 -22.10 1.34
N CYS A 23 -0.66 -22.00 2.34
CA CYS A 23 -2.04 -21.51 2.10
C CYS A 23 -2.05 -20.05 1.65
N ARG A 24 -0.96 -19.32 1.94
CA ARG A 24 -0.79 -17.89 1.64
C ARG A 24 -1.94 -17.05 2.20
N CYS A 25 -2.58 -17.46 3.29
CA CYS A 25 -3.61 -16.66 3.95
C CYS A 25 -2.97 -15.58 4.85
N TRP A 26 -3.62 -14.41 4.95
CA TRP A 26 -3.21 -13.38 5.91
C TRP A 26 -3.60 -13.72 7.35
N THR A 27 -4.55 -14.62 7.56
CA THR A 27 -4.97 -15.10 8.89
C THR A 27 -4.19 -16.32 9.37
N CYS A 28 -3.31 -16.89 8.56
CA CYS A 28 -2.52 -18.06 8.92
C CYS A 28 -1.23 -17.64 9.63
N GLU A 29 -0.95 -18.22 10.79
CA GLU A 29 0.22 -17.92 11.63
C GLU A 29 1.55 -18.22 10.93
N ASN A 30 1.59 -19.24 10.06
CA ASN A 30 2.79 -19.58 9.29
C ASN A 30 2.99 -18.66 8.08
N CYS A 31 1.93 -18.37 7.33
CA CYS A 31 2.02 -17.59 6.10
C CYS A 31 2.05 -16.07 6.35
N ASN A 32 1.40 -15.57 7.40
CA ASN A 32 1.30 -14.14 7.68
C ASN A 32 2.67 -13.45 7.82
N PRO A 33 3.63 -13.98 8.61
CA PRO A 33 4.95 -13.36 8.76
C PRO A 33 5.67 -13.22 7.42
N MET A 34 5.62 -14.25 6.57
CA MET A 34 6.24 -14.23 5.24
C MET A 34 5.58 -13.19 4.32
N ARG A 35 4.25 -13.12 4.31
CA ARG A 35 3.52 -12.12 3.50
C ARG A 35 3.75 -10.71 3.98
N LYS A 36 3.82 -10.50 5.29
CA LYS A 36 4.15 -9.21 5.90
C LYS A 36 5.57 -8.79 5.54
N ALA A 37 6.57 -9.68 5.68
CA ALA A 37 7.95 -9.41 5.28
C ALA A 37 8.05 -9.05 3.80
N ARG A 38 7.35 -9.80 2.94
CA ARG A 38 7.25 -9.47 1.50
C ARG A 38 6.63 -8.09 1.27
N LEU A 39 5.53 -7.74 1.95
CA LEU A 39 4.91 -6.43 1.80
C LEU A 39 5.85 -5.30 2.27
N VAL A 40 6.58 -5.49 3.37
CA VAL A 40 7.61 -4.54 3.83
C VAL A 40 8.67 -4.34 2.74
N LYS A 41 9.18 -5.44 2.16
CA LYS A 41 10.15 -5.39 1.06
C LYS A 41 9.59 -4.63 -0.15
N GLU A 42 8.39 -4.97 -0.61
CA GLU A 42 7.73 -4.27 -1.73
C GLU A 42 7.54 -2.76 -1.44
N CYS A 43 7.16 -2.39 -0.21
CA CYS A 43 7.06 -1.00 0.22
C CYS A 43 8.38 -0.24 0.10
N LEU A 44 9.50 -0.87 0.44
CA LEU A 44 10.84 -0.28 0.42
C LEU A 44 11.43 -0.19 -1.00
N GLU A 45 11.25 -1.23 -1.82
CA GLU A 45 11.71 -1.28 -3.22
C GLU A 45 11.13 -0.15 -4.06
N GLY A 46 9.93 0.35 -3.71
CA GLY A 46 9.36 1.52 -4.36
C GLY A 46 9.99 2.86 -3.98
N THR A 47 11.01 2.87 -3.11
CA THR A 47 11.74 4.05 -2.64
C THR A 47 10.81 5.25 -2.36
N PRO A 48 9.74 5.09 -1.56
CA PRO A 48 8.74 6.13 -1.38
C PRO A 48 9.32 7.30 -0.57
N ASN A 49 8.95 8.52 -0.94
CA ASN A 49 9.42 9.75 -0.28
C ASN A 49 8.29 10.53 0.41
N THR A 50 7.04 10.15 0.13
CA THR A 50 5.84 10.86 0.59
C THR A 50 4.82 9.86 1.07
N PHE A 51 4.25 10.12 2.23
CA PHE A 51 3.16 9.34 2.80
C PHE A 51 1.89 10.19 2.81
N ILE A 52 0.79 9.61 2.32
CA ILE A 52 -0.53 10.24 2.26
C ILE A 52 -1.53 9.34 2.96
N THR A 53 -2.47 9.91 3.70
CA THR A 53 -3.67 9.20 4.13
C THR A 53 -4.94 9.87 3.65
N LEU A 54 -5.92 9.05 3.27
CA LEU A 54 -7.26 9.47 2.86
C LEU A 54 -8.30 8.76 3.72
N THR A 55 -9.25 9.52 4.28
CA THR A 55 -10.33 8.97 5.11
C THR A 55 -11.68 9.19 4.44
N ALA A 56 -12.50 8.14 4.35
CA ALA A 56 -13.88 8.28 3.87
C ALA A 56 -14.76 9.03 4.89
N ASN A 57 -15.71 9.84 4.41
CA ASN A 57 -16.77 10.37 5.26
C ASN A 57 -17.80 9.26 5.55
N ARG A 58 -18.09 9.03 6.83
CA ARG A 58 -19.08 8.02 7.28
C ARG A 58 -20.48 8.24 6.74
N LYS A 59 -20.85 9.50 6.51
CA LYS A 59 -22.17 9.87 5.99
C LYS A 59 -22.34 9.56 4.50
N VAL A 60 -21.26 9.21 3.80
CA VAL A 60 -21.29 8.89 2.37
C VAL A 60 -21.52 7.40 2.15
N GLY A 61 -22.61 7.07 1.45
CA GLY A 61 -22.97 5.69 1.11
C GLY A 61 -23.44 4.87 2.31
N LEU A 62 -23.77 3.60 2.03
CA LEU A 62 -24.51 2.75 2.97
C LEU A 62 -23.60 1.92 3.89
N THR A 63 -22.46 1.42 3.38
CA THR A 63 -21.59 0.49 4.13
C THR A 63 -20.10 0.86 4.04
N PRO A 64 -19.26 0.42 5.00
CA PRO A 64 -17.81 0.61 4.94
C PRO A 64 -17.17 0.03 3.67
N GLU A 65 -17.67 -1.09 3.16
CA GLU A 65 -17.17 -1.70 1.91
C GLU A 65 -17.49 -0.83 0.70
N TYR A 66 -18.66 -0.22 0.68
CA TYR A 66 -19.03 0.74 -0.37
C TYR A 66 -18.10 1.96 -0.32
N ARG A 67 -17.86 2.52 0.88
CA ARG A 67 -16.91 3.62 1.09
C ARG A 67 -15.48 3.25 0.71
N ALA A 68 -15.05 2.01 0.94
CA ALA A 68 -13.73 1.53 0.54
C ALA A 68 -13.60 1.51 -0.99
N ARG A 69 -14.62 1.04 -1.71
CA ARG A 69 -14.65 1.10 -3.19
C ARG A 69 -14.62 2.53 -3.69
N LEU A 70 -15.35 3.44 -3.05
CA LEU A 70 -15.30 4.86 -3.36
C LEU A 70 -13.90 5.45 -3.13
N LEU A 71 -13.20 5.09 -2.05
CA LEU A 71 -11.80 5.52 -1.81
C LEU A 71 -10.84 5.04 -2.90
N VAL A 72 -10.98 3.81 -3.40
CA VAL A 72 -10.20 3.32 -4.55
C VAL A 72 -10.40 4.24 -5.76
N ASN A 73 -11.66 4.58 -6.06
CA ASN A 73 -11.99 5.47 -7.18
C ASN A 73 -11.53 6.91 -6.95
N ALA A 74 -11.68 7.43 -5.74
CA ALA A 74 -11.21 8.75 -5.35
C ALA A 74 -9.69 8.86 -5.55
N TRP A 75 -8.92 7.87 -5.11
CA TRP A 75 -7.47 7.86 -5.34
C TRP A 75 -7.11 7.82 -6.83
N ARG A 76 -7.82 7.02 -7.64
CA ARG A 76 -7.61 6.99 -9.11
C ARG A 76 -7.84 8.37 -9.74
N ILE A 77 -8.90 9.06 -9.35
CA ILE A 77 -9.24 10.41 -9.85
C ILE A 77 -8.20 11.42 -9.37
N ILE A 78 -7.89 11.44 -8.07
CA ILE A 78 -6.91 12.34 -7.46
C ILE A 78 -5.54 12.17 -8.14
N ARG A 79 -5.06 10.93 -8.30
CA ARG A 79 -3.79 10.65 -8.97
C ARG A 79 -3.78 11.20 -10.39
N ARG A 80 -4.85 11.01 -11.17
CA ARG A 80 -4.96 11.55 -12.53
C ARG A 80 -4.92 13.08 -12.54
N ARG A 81 -5.69 13.73 -11.66
CA ARG A 81 -5.73 15.19 -11.54
C ARG A 81 -4.39 15.75 -11.07
N ALA A 82 -3.72 15.11 -10.12
CA ALA A 82 -2.40 15.50 -9.64
C ALA A 82 -1.34 15.38 -10.73
N LYS A 83 -1.36 14.31 -11.53
CA LYS A 83 -0.46 14.18 -12.69
C LYS A 83 -0.60 15.36 -13.64
N LYS A 84 -1.82 15.77 -13.95
CA LYS A 84 -2.09 16.92 -14.84
C LYS A 84 -1.67 18.24 -14.22
N LEU A 85 -2.07 18.50 -12.97
CA LEU A 85 -1.82 19.78 -12.28
C LEU A 85 -0.34 20.05 -12.03
N TYR A 86 0.41 19.03 -11.62
CA TYR A 86 1.82 19.17 -11.26
C TYR A 86 2.77 18.68 -12.37
N HIS A 87 2.24 18.38 -13.57
CA HIS A 87 3.00 17.91 -14.72
C HIS A 87 3.88 16.67 -14.43
N TYR A 88 3.37 15.73 -13.64
CA TYR A 88 4.10 14.50 -13.33
C TYR A 88 3.92 13.45 -14.44
N LYS A 89 5.05 12.98 -15.01
CA LYS A 89 5.11 11.80 -15.91
C LYS A 89 4.38 10.61 -15.29
N GLN A 90 4.67 10.34 -14.02
CA GLN A 90 4.07 9.26 -13.25
C GLN A 90 4.00 9.59 -11.76
N ILE A 91 3.09 8.92 -11.05
CA ILE A 91 3.00 8.93 -9.58
C ILE A 91 3.01 7.46 -9.17
N PRO A 92 4.20 6.86 -8.96
CA PRO A 92 4.33 5.52 -8.44
C PRO A 92 3.79 5.48 -7.01
N PHE A 93 2.98 4.48 -6.69
CA PHE A 93 2.42 4.36 -5.33
C PHE A 93 2.18 2.90 -4.90
N MET A 94 2.18 2.70 -3.58
CA MET A 94 1.62 1.55 -2.87
C MET A 94 0.51 2.05 -1.95
N ALA A 95 -0.66 1.44 -2.01
CA ALA A 95 -1.84 1.81 -1.24
C ALA A 95 -2.29 0.62 -0.39
N VAL A 96 -2.62 0.86 0.88
CA VAL A 96 -2.97 -0.15 1.87
C VAL A 96 -4.16 0.33 2.69
N PHE A 97 -5.18 -0.51 2.80
CA PHE A 97 -6.31 -0.21 3.67
C PHE A 97 -5.98 -0.50 5.14
N GLU A 98 -6.45 0.39 6.00
CA GLU A 98 -6.66 0.19 7.43
C GLU A 98 -8.17 0.32 7.70
N ALA A 99 -8.70 -0.52 8.58
CA ALA A 99 -9.98 -0.24 9.22
C ALA A 99 -9.71 0.62 10.47
N THR A 100 -10.30 1.81 10.52
CA THR A 100 -10.23 2.64 11.73
C THR A 100 -10.90 1.91 12.91
N LYS A 101 -10.74 2.42 14.14
CA LYS A 101 -11.43 1.88 15.34
C LYS A 101 -12.95 1.73 15.18
N ASN A 102 -13.58 2.49 14.28
CA ASN A 102 -15.01 2.43 14.03
C ASN A 102 -15.36 1.60 12.77
N GLY A 103 -14.42 0.81 12.24
CA GLY A 103 -14.62 -0.01 11.03
C GLY A 103 -14.58 0.75 9.71
N GLU A 104 -14.35 2.07 9.73
CA GLU A 104 -14.35 2.88 8.52
C GLU A 104 -13.05 2.74 7.73
N PRO A 105 -13.10 2.76 6.38
CA PRO A 105 -11.93 2.58 5.56
C PRO A 105 -11.04 3.82 5.59
N HIS A 106 -9.75 3.58 5.87
CA HIS A 106 -8.68 4.55 5.83
C HIS A 106 -7.60 4.05 4.87
N LEU A 107 -7.18 4.89 3.94
CA LEU A 107 -6.24 4.49 2.89
C LEU A 107 -4.87 5.12 3.14
N HIS A 108 -3.89 4.28 3.46
CA HIS A 108 -2.48 4.64 3.56
C HIS A 108 -1.81 4.53 2.20
N ILE A 109 -1.07 5.54 1.81
CA ILE A 109 -0.45 5.59 0.48
C ILE A 109 1.02 6.01 0.62
N LEU A 110 1.91 5.13 0.18
CA LEU A 110 3.32 5.41 -0.02
C LEU A 110 3.53 5.81 -1.47
N CYS A 111 4.05 7.02 -1.70
CA CYS A 111 4.22 7.58 -3.02
C CYS A 111 5.66 8.03 -3.26
N ARG A 112 6.07 7.97 -4.52
CA ARG A 112 7.30 8.59 -5.02
C ARG A 112 6.94 9.81 -5.86
N VAL A 113 6.94 11.00 -5.25
CA VAL A 113 6.48 12.24 -5.90
C VAL A 113 7.24 13.45 -5.38
N LYS A 114 7.36 14.53 -6.18
CA LYS A 114 7.95 15.78 -5.70
C LYS A 114 7.13 16.32 -4.54
N TRP A 115 5.85 16.65 -4.70
CA TRP A 115 4.92 16.94 -3.59
C TRP A 115 3.48 17.06 -4.10
N ILE A 116 2.48 16.86 -3.25
CA ILE A 116 1.09 17.18 -3.58
C ILE A 116 0.56 18.09 -2.48
N GLY A 117 0.05 19.27 -2.81
CA GLY A 117 -0.37 20.24 -1.79
C GLY A 117 -1.52 19.71 -0.95
N GLN A 118 -1.38 19.73 0.38
CA GLN A 118 -2.44 19.29 1.30
C GLN A 118 -3.77 20.05 1.10
N PRO A 119 -3.79 21.39 0.95
CA PRO A 119 -5.05 22.10 0.70
C PRO A 119 -5.72 21.66 -0.61
N TRP A 120 -4.93 21.35 -1.64
CA TRP A 120 -5.47 20.83 -2.88
C TRP A 120 -6.04 19.42 -2.71
N LEU A 121 -5.32 18.50 -2.04
CA LEU A 121 -5.81 17.16 -1.72
C LEU A 121 -7.10 17.19 -0.92
N SER A 122 -7.15 18.05 0.10
CA SER A 122 -8.34 18.25 0.93
C SER A 122 -9.53 18.70 0.10
N ARG A 123 -9.36 19.68 -0.80
CA ARG A 123 -10.42 20.09 -1.75
C ARG A 123 -10.86 18.96 -2.69
N GLN A 124 -9.93 18.15 -3.18
CA GLN A 124 -10.30 17.00 -4.03
C GLN A 124 -11.14 15.99 -3.25
N MET A 125 -10.73 15.64 -2.04
CA MET A 125 -11.45 14.71 -1.19
C MET A 125 -12.80 15.28 -0.71
N GLN A 126 -12.89 16.58 -0.45
CA GLN A 126 -14.16 17.27 -0.20
C GLN A 126 -15.11 17.12 -1.39
N SER A 127 -14.62 17.36 -2.61
CA SER A 127 -15.44 17.27 -3.82
C SER A 127 -15.89 15.83 -4.15
N ILE A 128 -15.05 14.83 -3.90
CA ILE A 128 -15.31 13.44 -4.33
C ILE A 128 -16.00 12.62 -3.23
N MET A 129 -15.61 12.83 -1.97
CA MET A 129 -15.97 11.99 -0.83
C MET A 129 -16.68 12.77 0.28
N SER A 130 -16.98 14.06 0.07
CA SER A 130 -17.48 14.97 1.12
C SER A 130 -16.64 14.90 2.40
N SER A 131 -15.34 14.64 2.27
CA SER A 131 -14.42 14.42 3.38
C SER A 131 -13.16 15.25 3.14
N PRO A 132 -12.92 16.35 3.85
CA PRO A 132 -11.70 17.13 3.63
C PRO A 132 -10.47 16.52 4.33
N ILE A 133 -10.66 15.42 5.08
CA ILE A 133 -9.67 14.84 5.97
C ILE A 133 -8.61 14.08 5.17
N VAL A 134 -7.42 14.67 5.11
CA VAL A 134 -6.21 14.11 4.49
C VAL A 134 -5.00 14.45 5.35
N ASP A 135 -4.01 13.56 5.38
CA ASP A 135 -2.65 13.85 5.88
C ASP A 135 -1.66 13.64 4.73
N ILE A 136 -0.67 14.53 4.63
CA ILE A 136 0.47 14.32 3.74
C ILE A 136 1.76 14.76 4.42
N ARG A 137 2.75 13.87 4.42
CA ARG A 137 4.04 14.12 5.06
C ARG A 137 5.18 13.49 4.30
N ARG A 138 6.39 14.03 4.51
CA ARG A 138 7.62 13.42 4.04
C ARG A 138 7.97 12.19 4.86
N ILE A 139 8.45 11.16 4.18
CA ILE A 139 8.98 9.97 4.83
C ILE A 139 10.42 10.28 5.24
N LYS A 140 10.67 10.38 6.55
CA LYS A 140 12.02 10.55 7.11
C LYS A 140 12.73 9.21 7.28
N ASN A 141 11.98 8.16 7.60
CA ASN A 141 12.49 6.80 7.79
C ASN A 141 11.62 5.81 7.02
N PRO A 142 12.07 5.37 5.82
CA PRO A 142 11.33 4.43 4.98
C PRO A 142 11.08 3.09 5.66
N ASN A 143 12.04 2.56 6.41
CA ASN A 143 11.92 1.30 7.15
C ASN A 143 10.79 1.35 8.18
N LYS A 144 10.73 2.43 8.98
CA LYS A 144 9.66 2.65 9.96
C LYS A 144 8.30 2.75 9.27
N MET A 145 8.24 3.46 8.14
CA MET A 145 6.99 3.66 7.40
C MET A 145 6.50 2.38 6.73
N ALA A 146 7.38 1.59 6.13
CA ALA A 146 7.05 0.31 5.51
C ALA A 146 6.50 -0.68 6.56
N ASN A 147 7.13 -0.77 7.73
CA ASN A 147 6.64 -1.57 8.84
C ASN A 147 5.29 -1.07 9.38
N TYR A 148 5.13 0.24 9.49
CA TYR A 148 3.87 0.86 9.93
C TYR A 148 2.71 0.49 9.00
N VAL A 149 2.90 0.62 7.69
CA VAL A 149 1.88 0.28 6.69
C VAL A 149 1.61 -1.23 6.63
N ALA A 150 2.65 -2.06 6.67
CA ALA A 150 2.50 -3.52 6.63
C ALA A 150 1.83 -4.09 7.89
N LYS A 151 1.91 -3.39 9.03
CA LYS A 151 1.21 -3.76 10.27
C LYS A 151 -0.30 -3.90 10.05
N TYR A 152 -0.90 -3.03 9.24
CA TYR A 152 -2.34 -3.02 8.99
C TYR A 152 -2.85 -4.19 8.17
N VAL A 153 -1.98 -4.81 7.37
CA VAL A 153 -2.33 -6.04 6.65
C VAL A 153 -2.01 -7.28 7.48
N GLY A 154 -1.00 -7.21 8.34
CA GLY A 154 -0.50 -8.34 9.11
C GLY A 154 -1.20 -8.58 10.46
N LYS A 155 -1.40 -7.53 11.29
CA LYS A 155 -1.88 -7.69 12.67
C LYS A 155 -3.40 -7.80 12.77
N ASP A 156 -4.11 -7.00 11.99
CA ASP A 156 -5.56 -7.01 11.91
C ASP A 156 -5.93 -7.08 10.43
N PRO A 157 -5.95 -8.28 9.82
CA PRO A 157 -6.17 -8.45 8.40
C PRO A 157 -7.65 -8.21 8.06
N HIS A 158 -8.16 -7.01 8.33
CA HIS A 158 -9.45 -6.57 7.85
C HIS A 158 -9.45 -6.48 6.32
N HIS A 159 -10.55 -6.88 5.70
CA HIS A 159 -10.71 -6.86 4.25
C HIS A 159 -12.08 -6.32 3.88
N PHE A 160 -12.10 -5.10 3.36
CA PHE A 160 -13.31 -4.54 2.79
C PHE A 160 -13.70 -5.31 1.52
N LYS A 161 -14.84 -5.99 1.56
CA LYS A 161 -15.33 -6.85 0.46
C LYS A 161 -15.39 -6.07 -0.86
N GLY A 162 -14.87 -6.68 -1.92
CA GLY A 162 -14.80 -6.07 -3.26
C GLY A 162 -13.64 -5.09 -3.46
N THR A 163 -12.70 -5.02 -2.52
CA THR A 163 -11.44 -4.27 -2.68
C THR A 163 -10.22 -5.19 -2.51
N LYS A 164 -9.02 -4.70 -2.81
CA LYS A 164 -7.77 -5.38 -2.41
C LYS A 164 -7.33 -4.84 -1.06
N ARG A 165 -6.71 -5.68 -0.22
CA ARG A 165 -6.08 -5.26 1.05
C ARG A 165 -5.00 -4.20 0.82
N TYR A 166 -4.24 -4.38 -0.24
CA TYR A 166 -3.27 -3.43 -0.76
C TYR A 166 -3.13 -3.58 -2.27
N TRP A 167 -2.64 -2.54 -2.92
CA TRP A 167 -2.27 -2.57 -4.33
C TRP A 167 -1.23 -1.49 -4.62
N ARG A 168 -0.55 -1.63 -5.75
CA ARG A 168 0.44 -0.66 -6.23
C ARG A 168 0.19 -0.31 -7.68
N SER A 169 0.78 0.78 -8.13
CA SER A 169 0.96 1.03 -9.55
C SER A 169 2.01 0.07 -10.15
N LEU A 170 1.96 -0.11 -11.47
CA LEU A 170 2.88 -1.02 -12.17
C LEU A 170 4.34 -0.57 -12.02
N ASP A 171 4.56 0.74 -12.10
CA ASP A 171 5.86 1.43 -12.03
C ASP A 171 6.41 1.62 -10.60
N TYR A 172 5.77 1.03 -9.59
CA TYR A 172 6.20 1.21 -8.21
C TYR A 172 7.55 0.53 -7.92
N LEU A 173 7.69 -0.77 -8.24
CA LEU A 173 8.87 -1.58 -7.94
C LEU A 173 10.06 -1.37 -8.89
N ALA A 174 9.90 -0.59 -9.95
CA ALA A 174 10.96 -0.23 -10.88
C ALA A 174 11.21 1.28 -10.78
N PRO A 175 11.84 1.77 -9.70
CA PRO A 175 12.29 3.15 -9.66
C PRO A 175 13.28 3.38 -10.80
N GLU A 176 13.00 4.35 -11.68
CA GLU A 176 14.07 4.95 -12.49
C GLU A 176 15.15 5.45 -11.51
N PRO A 177 16.44 5.28 -11.82
CA PRO A 177 17.51 5.76 -10.96
C PRO A 177 17.29 7.25 -10.67
N PRO A 178 17.59 7.71 -9.43
CA PRO A 178 17.46 9.12 -9.10
C PRO A 178 18.22 9.93 -10.16
N PHE A 179 17.56 10.95 -10.73
CA PHE A 179 18.18 11.90 -11.65
C PHE A 179 19.50 12.36 -11.03
N GLU A 180 20.61 12.18 -11.76
CA GLU A 180 21.96 12.50 -11.31
C GLU A 180 21.97 13.89 -10.65
N GLY A 181 22.29 13.93 -9.35
CA GLY A 181 22.26 15.15 -8.54
C GLY A 181 21.73 14.99 -7.12
N ARG A 182 21.12 13.86 -6.75
CA ARG A 182 20.86 13.53 -5.34
C ARG A 182 21.28 12.10 -5.01
N LYS A 183 22.31 11.98 -4.17
CA LYS A 183 22.61 10.75 -3.43
C LYS A 183 21.32 10.29 -2.71
N PRO A 184 20.95 9.00 -2.77
CA PRO A 184 19.88 8.47 -1.95
C PRO A 184 20.19 8.78 -0.48
N ALA A 185 19.21 9.30 0.25
CA ALA A 185 19.38 9.76 1.63
C ALA A 185 19.55 8.63 2.67
N TYR A 186 20.07 7.48 2.27
CA TYR A 186 20.19 6.29 3.14
C TYR A 186 21.59 5.69 3.25
N ASP A 187 22.63 6.37 2.77
CA ASP A 187 24.01 6.05 3.15
C ASP A 187 24.45 6.95 4.31
N VAL A 188 24.14 6.54 5.54
CA VAL A 188 24.89 6.98 6.74
C VAL A 188 24.66 5.98 7.88
N TRP A 189 25.72 5.19 8.11
CA TRP A 189 26.14 4.42 9.30
C TRP A 189 25.18 3.40 9.90
#